data_AF-A0AAW0J128-F1
#
_entry.id   AF-A0AAW0J128-F1
#
_cell.length_a   1.000
_cell.length_b   1.000
_cell.length_c   1.000
_cell.angle_alpha   90.00
_cell.angle_beta   90.00
_cell.angle_gamma   90.00
#
_symmetry.space_group_name_H-M   'P 1'
#
loop_
_entity.id
_entity.type
_entity.pdbx_description
1 polymer ?
#
loop_
_entity_poly.entity_id
_entity_poly.type
_entity_poly.pdbx_seq_one_letter_code
_entity_poly.pdbx_strand_id
1 'polypeptide(L)' 'MKTARPRKLIHVWGCPPSKFPWTYDTKEICYLLEGKVKVTPDGSSESVEIGAGDLVEFPKGMSCTWDVSVGVDKHYNMG' A
#
# COMPACT_ATOMS: atom_id res chain seq x y z
N MET A 1 21.06 28.57 12.77
CA MET A 1 20.90 27.87 11.47
C MET A 1 19.83 26.81 11.65
N LYS A 2 18.60 27.05 11.19
CA LYS A 2 17.48 26.10 11.33
C LYS A 2 17.10 25.58 9.96
N THR A 3 17.30 24.29 9.73
CA THR A 3 16.64 23.55 8.67
C THR A 3 16.01 22.29 9.26
N ALA A 4 14.94 22.48 10.03
CA ALA A 4 14.00 21.39 10.24
C ALA A 4 13.10 21.32 8.99
N ARG A 5 13.43 20.43 8.05
CA ARG A 5 12.41 19.97 7.09
C ARG A 5 11.37 19.20 7.92
N PRO A 6 10.07 19.48 7.82
CA PRO A 6 9.08 18.64 8.49
C PRO A 6 9.31 17.21 8.00
N ARG A 7 9.56 16.27 8.92
CA ARG A 7 9.55 14.85 8.56
C ARG A 7 8.15 14.57 8.05
N LYS A 8 8.02 14.26 6.76
CA LYS A 8 6.75 13.80 6.18
C LYS A 8 6.34 12.58 7.03
N LEU A 9 5.24 12.69 7.77
CA LEU A 9 4.84 11.66 8.75
C LEU A 9 4.71 10.33 8.01
N ILE A 10 5.48 9.33 8.45
CA ILE A 10 5.34 7.95 7.97
C ILE A 10 4.25 7.31 8.80
N HIS A 11 3.23 6.81 8.13
CA HIS A 11 2.14 6.11 8.77
C HIS A 11 2.42 4.60 8.78
N VAL A 12 1.87 3.90 9.76
CA VAL A 12 2.00 2.45 9.91
C VAL A 12 0.61 1.83 9.75
N TRP A 13 0.54 0.67 9.09
CA TRP A 13 -0.71 -0.05 8.91
C TRP A 13 -0.46 -1.54 8.76
N GLY A 14 -1.42 -2.35 9.22
CA GLY A 14 -1.38 -3.79 9.00
C GLY A 14 -2.76 -4.43 9.03
N CYS A 15 -2.83 -5.67 8.52
CA CYS A 15 -4.04 -6.48 8.54
C CYS A 15 -3.71 -7.99 8.53
N PRO A 16 -4.58 -8.85 9.08
CA PRO A 16 -4.47 -10.29 8.90
C PRO A 16 -4.84 -10.71 7.46
N PRO A 17 -4.62 -11.98 7.07
CA PRO A 17 -5.12 -12.52 5.82
C PRO A 17 -6.61 -12.19 5.62
N SER A 18 -6.91 -11.53 4.51
CA SER A 18 -8.21 -10.95 4.23
C SER A 18 -8.32 -10.56 2.76
N LYS A 19 -9.55 -10.35 2.27
CA LYS A 19 -9.81 -9.88 0.91
C LYS A 19 -10.80 -8.73 0.95
N PHE A 20 -10.42 -7.58 0.39
CA PHE A 20 -11.22 -6.37 0.50
C PHE A 20 -10.99 -5.42 -0.68
N PRO A 21 -12.01 -4.63 -1.06
CA PRO A 21 -11.84 -3.51 -1.98
C PRO A 21 -11.15 -2.35 -1.26
N TRP A 22 -10.33 -1.61 -1.99
CA TRP A 22 -9.66 -0.40 -1.49
C TRP A 22 -9.56 0.66 -2.58
N THR A 23 -9.87 1.90 -2.21
CA THR A 23 -9.77 3.08 -3.07
C THR A 23 -8.78 4.06 -2.47
N TYR A 24 -7.83 4.53 -3.28
CA TYR A 24 -6.81 5.48 -2.87
C TYR A 24 -7.25 6.92 -3.16
N ASP A 25 -7.73 7.65 -2.14
CA ASP A 25 -8.16 9.05 -2.29
C ASP A 25 -7.00 10.04 -2.51
N THR A 26 -5.79 9.62 -2.15
CA THR A 26 -4.53 10.33 -2.37
C THR A 26 -3.51 9.37 -2.98
N LYS A 27 -2.43 9.91 -3.56
CA LYS A 27 -1.32 9.05 -3.98
C LYS A 27 -0.69 8.45 -2.73
N GLU A 28 -0.48 7.15 -2.72
CA GLU A 28 0.18 6.45 -1.62
C GLU A 28 1.45 5.76 -2.12
N ILE A 29 2.55 5.92 -1.40
CA ILE A 29 3.73 5.06 -1.55
C ILE A 29 3.83 4.24 -0.28
N CYS A 30 3.82 2.91 -0.39
CA CYS A 30 3.99 2.02 0.76
C CYS A 30 5.15 1.04 0.58
N TYR A 31 5.83 0.76 1.68
CA TYR A 31 6.86 -0.26 1.81
C TYR A 31 6.33 -1.39 2.69
N LEU A 32 6.26 -2.60 2.16
CA LEU A 32 5.80 -3.78 2.91
C LEU A 32 6.96 -4.33 3.75
N LEU A 33 6.79 -4.34 5.07
CA LEU A 33 7.70 -5.01 6.00
C LEU A 33 7.43 -6.51 6.01
N GLU A 34 6.16 -6.88 6.00
CA GLU A 34 5.67 -8.26 5.96
C GLU A 34 4.46 -8.38 5.03
N GLY A 35 4.19 -9.61 4.59
CA GLY A 35 2.96 -9.98 3.89
C GLY A 35 3.17 -10.45 2.46
N LYS A 36 2.06 -10.94 1.90
CA LYS A 36 1.94 -11.36 0.50
C LYS A 36 0.54 -11.03 0.01
N VAL A 37 0.46 -10.08 -0.91
CA VAL A 37 -0.79 -9.52 -1.41
C VAL A 37 -0.85 -9.63 -2.92
N LYS A 38 -1.99 -10.05 -3.43
CA LYS A 38 -2.31 -9.93 -4.85
C LYS A 38 -3.26 -8.74 -5.04
N VAL A 39 -2.79 -7.72 -5.76
CA VAL A 39 -3.56 -6.51 -6.05
C VAL A 39 -4.12 -6.60 -7.46
N THR A 40 -5.44 -6.46 -7.59
CA THR A 40 -6.14 -6.46 -8.88
C THR A 40 -6.86 -5.13 -9.06
N PRO A 41 -6.43 -4.26 -10.00
CA PRO A 41 -7.15 -3.02 -10.30
C PRO A 41 -8.58 -3.31 -10.78
N ASP A 42 -9.52 -2.45 -10.40
CA ASP A 42 -10.92 -2.61 -10.83
C ASP A 42 -11.02 -2.49 -12.36
N GLY A 43 -11.80 -3.38 -12.97
CA GLY A 43 -11.95 -3.47 -14.43
C GLY A 43 -10.79 -4.17 -15.16
N SER A 44 -9.76 -4.62 -14.45
CA SER A 44 -8.67 -5.43 -14.99
C SER A 44 -8.87 -6.92 -14.66
N SER A 45 -8.47 -7.80 -15.58
CA SER A 45 -8.26 -9.24 -15.28
C SER A 45 -6.83 -9.54 -14.82
N GLU A 46 -5.92 -8.57 -14.97
CA GLU A 46 -4.52 -8.68 -14.58
C GLU A 46 -4.30 -8.21 -13.14
N SER A 47 -3.38 -8.89 -12.46
CA SER A 47 -3.06 -8.67 -11.06
C SER A 47 -1.55 -8.64 -10.85
N VAL A 48 -1.11 -7.88 -9.86
CA VAL A 48 0.30 -7.81 -9.44
C VAL A 48 0.43 -8.41 -8.04
N GLU A 49 1.41 -9.28 -7.84
CA GLU A 49 1.78 -9.75 -6.50
C GLU A 49 2.83 -8.82 -5.91
N ILE A 50 2.61 -8.41 -4.66
CA ILE A 50 3.54 -7.62 -3.85
C ILE A 50 3.75 -8.32 -2.52
N GLY A 51 4.92 -8.14 -1.91
CA GLY A 51 5.27 -8.76 -0.63
C GLY A 51 6.34 -8.01 0.14
N ALA A 52 6.82 -8.65 1.21
CA ALA A 52 7.86 -8.12 2.06
C ALA A 52 9.08 -7.65 1.25
N GLY A 53 9.51 -6.40 1.47
CA GLY A 53 10.62 -5.76 0.79
C GLY A 53 10.24 -4.91 -0.42
N ASP A 54 8.99 -4.97 -0.89
CA ASP A 54 8.55 -4.18 -2.03
C ASP A 54 8.21 -2.72 -1.63
N LEU A 55 8.63 -1.78 -2.48
CA LEU A 55 8.20 -0.39 -2.45
C LEU A 55 7.23 -0.14 -3.61
N VAL A 56 5.98 0.13 -3.28
CA VAL A 56 4.87 0.20 -4.24
C VAL A 56 4.23 1.57 -4.21
N GLU A 57 3.85 2.07 -5.38
CA GLU A 57 3.11 3.32 -5.52
C GLU A 57 1.70 3.02 -6.05
N PHE A 58 0.69 3.57 -5.37
CA PHE A 58 -0.70 3.55 -5.78
C PHE A 58 -1.14 4.97 -6.16
N PRO A 59 -1.56 5.19 -7.42
CA PRO A 59 -1.99 6.51 -7.87
C PRO A 59 -3.33 6.91 -7.26
N LYS A 60 -3.52 8.22 -7.05
CA LYS A 60 -4.79 8.80 -6.62
C LYS A 60 -5.93 8.39 -7.57
N GLY A 61 -7.05 7.98 -6.99
CA GLY A 61 -8.26 7.55 -7.69
C GLY A 61 -8.27 6.08 -8.10
N MET A 62 -7.16 5.36 -7.90
CA MET A 62 -7.13 3.92 -8.14
C MET A 62 -8.07 3.21 -7.16
N SER A 63 -8.92 2.34 -7.69
CA SER A 63 -9.65 1.33 -6.92
C SER A 63 -9.15 -0.06 -7.31
N CYS A 64 -9.02 -0.93 -6.33
CA CYS A 64 -8.52 -2.28 -6.52
C CYS A 64 -9.01 -3.22 -5.44
N THR A 65 -8.89 -4.52 -5.70
CA THR A 65 -9.03 -5.54 -4.66
C THR A 65 -7.65 -5.94 -4.14
N TRP A 66 -7.51 -5.90 -2.82
CA TRP A 66 -6.40 -6.53 -2.09
C TRP A 66 -6.82 -7.95 -1.70
N ASP A 67 -6.04 -8.95 -2.11
CA ASP A 67 -6.18 -10.34 -1.68
C ASP A 67 -4.93 -10.72 -0.89
N VAL A 68 -5.04 -10.65 0.44
CA VAL A 68 -3.94 -10.79 1.40
C VAL A 68 -3.85 -12.24 1.85
N SER A 69 -2.84 -12.96 1.35
CA SER A 69 -2.60 -14.37 1.67
C SER A 69 -1.72 -14.58 2.91
N VAL A 70 -0.84 -13.63 3.20
CA VAL A 70 -0.04 -13.54 4.43
C VAL A 70 -0.23 -12.14 4.98
N GLY A 71 -0.48 -12.02 6.29
CA GLY A 71 -0.78 -10.75 6.97
C GLY A 71 0.25 -9.66 6.65
N VAL A 72 -0.24 -8.43 6.50
CA VAL A 72 0.58 -7.29 6.08
C VAL A 72 0.98 -6.46 7.28
N ASP A 73 2.22 -6.02 7.28
CA ASP A 73 2.71 -4.85 8.02
C ASP A 73 3.42 -3.93 7.02
N LYS A 74 3.09 -2.64 7.02
CA LYS A 74 3.64 -1.67 6.08
C LYS A 74 3.83 -0.29 6.68
N HIS A 75 4.84 0.40 6.14
CA HIS A 75 4.97 1.85 6.24
C HIS A 75 4.42 2.50 5.00
N TYR A 76 3.70 3.62 5.13
CA TYR A 76 3.18 4.34 3.97
C TYR A 76 3.26 5.86 4.13
N ASN A 77 3.27 6.54 3.00
CA ASN A 77 3.31 7.99 2.89
C ASN A 77 2.28 8.46 1.86
N MET A 78 1.46 9.44 2.26
CA MET A 78 0.50 10.09 1.38
C MET A 78 1.13 11.31 0.69
N GLY A 79 0.91 11.42 -0.62
CA GLY A 79 1.44 12.46 -1.51
C GLY A 79 0.39 13.43 -2.01
#